data_AF-A0A0K2UX02-F1
#
_entry.id   AF-A0A0K2UX02-F1
#
_cell.length_a   1.000
_cell.length_b   1.000
_cell.length_c   1.000
_cell.angle_alpha   90.00
_cell.angle_beta   90.00
_cell.angle_gamma   90.00
#
_symmetry.space_group_name_H-M   'P 1'
#
loop_
_entity.id
_entity.type
_entity.pdbx_description
1 polymer ?
#
loop_
_entity_poly.entity_id
_entity_poly.type
_entity_poly.pdbx_seq_one_letter_code
_entity_poly.pdbx_strand_id
1 'polypeptide(L)'
;EMQHAGIPITLMDFGLGVISFLSVAFGGLMIGILVGFLSALITKCTSDVRVVEPLAVFGMAYLSYITAELFHWSGIISLIGCGLIQAHYSFKNISEKSYITVKYFIKMSSATSDVIIFLFLGIALIKGPYAWETRFVLWTLIFCLLFRFTGVYVLTWILNRRRVRKVNLQEQFIMAYGGLRGAVGFCLVNMISEDIIKQKQMFVTTTLAVVTFTIFIQGGTIKALVNLLNIDKRKEDTKRLLSEEVNTSIMENIMAGIEIISGKHGQQWFW
;
A
#
# COMPACT_ATOMS: atom_id res chain seq x y z
N GLU A 1 -16.32 9.59 -22.95
CA GLU A 1 -17.20 10.21 -23.96
C GLU A 1 -16.69 11.53 -24.55
N MET A 2 -15.60 12.16 -24.07
CA MET A 2 -15.11 13.44 -24.61
C MET A 2 -14.12 13.33 -25.80
N GLN A 3 -13.69 12.12 -26.20
CA GLN A 3 -12.72 11.93 -27.30
C GLN A 3 -13.34 11.99 -28.71
N HIS A 4 -14.67 12.01 -28.84
CA HIS A 4 -15.35 12.04 -30.14
C HIS A 4 -15.59 13.46 -30.68
N ALA A 5 -15.36 14.50 -29.90
CA ALA A 5 -15.37 15.87 -30.37
C ALA A 5 -13.92 16.34 -30.49
N GLY A 6 -13.45 16.64 -31.69
CA GLY A 6 -12.09 17.13 -31.99
C GLY A 6 -11.80 18.53 -31.42
N ILE A 7 -11.98 18.70 -30.11
CA ILE A 7 -11.73 19.92 -29.36
C ILE A 7 -10.24 19.93 -29.02
N PRO A 8 -9.49 21.02 -29.31
CA PRO A 8 -8.11 21.13 -28.90
C PRO A 8 -8.04 21.07 -27.37
N ILE A 9 -7.22 20.14 -26.87
CA ILE A 9 -6.95 19.96 -25.43
C ILE A 9 -6.44 21.29 -24.89
N THR A 10 -7.28 21.97 -24.12
CA THR A 10 -6.96 23.31 -23.61
C THR A 10 -6.28 23.15 -22.24
N LEU A 11 -5.44 24.11 -21.83
CA LEU A 11 -4.82 24.11 -20.47
C LEU A 11 -5.88 23.98 -19.35
N MET A 12 -7.11 24.43 -19.62
CA MET A 12 -8.25 24.29 -18.73
C MET A 12 -8.68 22.82 -18.54
N ASP A 13 -8.59 21.97 -19.57
CA ASP A 13 -8.92 20.55 -19.47
C ASP A 13 -7.88 19.79 -18.64
N PHE A 14 -6.61 20.19 -18.75
CA PHE A 14 -5.56 19.66 -17.88
C PHE A 14 -5.80 20.05 -16.41
N GLY A 15 -6.17 21.31 -16.16
CA GLY A 15 -6.53 21.78 -14.82
C GLY A 15 -7.74 21.03 -14.24
N LEU A 16 -8.80 20.86 -15.03
CA LEU A 16 -9.98 20.09 -14.66
C LEU A 16 -9.65 18.62 -14.39
N GLY A 17 -8.77 18.01 -15.18
CA GLY A 17 -8.29 16.65 -14.96
C GLY A 17 -7.54 16.49 -13.63
N VAL A 18 -6.66 17.43 -13.29
CA VAL A 18 -5.94 17.43 -12.00
C VAL A 18 -6.90 17.60 -10.83
N ILE A 19 -7.87 18.52 -10.94
CA ILE A 19 -8.88 18.75 -9.90
C ILE A 19 -9.78 17.52 -9.73
N SER A 20 -10.21 16.91 -10.84
CA SER A 20 -11.01 15.69 -10.82
C SER A 20 -10.25 14.53 -10.16
N PHE A 21 -8.98 14.34 -10.50
CA PHE A 21 -8.14 13.33 -9.87
C PHE A 21 -8.00 13.55 -8.35
N LEU A 22 -7.71 14.79 -7.93
CA LEU A 22 -7.63 15.14 -6.51
C LEU A 22 -8.97 14.91 -5.81
N SER A 23 -10.08 15.31 -6.42
CA SER A 23 -11.43 15.11 -5.88
C SER A 23 -11.75 13.62 -5.69
N VAL A 24 -11.47 12.78 -6.69
CA VAL A 24 -11.72 11.34 -6.66
C VAL A 24 -10.85 10.64 -5.61
N ALA A 25 -9.60 11.08 -5.45
CA ALA A 25 -8.66 10.52 -4.48
C ALA A 25 -9.00 10.93 -3.04
N PHE A 26 -9.17 12.23 -2.77
CA PHE A 26 -9.51 12.73 -1.44
C PHE A 26 -10.92 12.33 -1.02
N GLY A 27 -11.89 12.36 -1.94
CA GLY A 27 -13.26 11.91 -1.69
C GLY A 27 -13.30 10.43 -1.30
N GLY A 28 -12.62 9.57 -2.07
CA GLY A 28 -12.48 8.14 -1.72
C GLY A 28 -11.86 7.95 -0.34
N LEU A 29 -10.75 8.64 -0.05
CA LEU A 29 -10.08 8.57 1.26
C LEU A 29 -11.00 9.03 2.40
N MET A 30 -11.76 10.11 2.23
CA MET A 30 -12.69 10.62 3.24
C MET A 30 -13.79 9.61 3.57
N ILE A 31 -14.40 8.99 2.56
CA ILE A 31 -15.39 7.92 2.78
C ILE A 31 -14.74 6.75 3.54
N GLY A 32 -13.54 6.34 3.13
CA GLY A 32 -12.76 5.31 3.80
C GLY A 32 -12.58 5.57 5.28
N ILE A 33 -12.17 6.79 5.63
CA ILE A 33 -11.96 7.19 7.03
C ILE A 33 -13.28 7.18 7.82
N LEU A 34 -14.36 7.74 7.27
CA LEU A 34 -15.67 7.78 7.93
C LEU A 34 -16.21 6.37 8.19
N VAL A 35 -16.16 5.49 7.20
CA VAL A 35 -16.62 4.10 7.31
C VAL A 35 -15.71 3.30 8.25
N GLY A 36 -14.40 3.59 8.27
CA GLY A 36 -13.45 3.02 9.23
C GLY A 36 -13.78 3.38 10.68
N PHE A 37 -14.14 4.64 10.95
CA PHE A 37 -14.59 5.06 12.29
C PHE A 37 -15.92 4.43 12.67
N LEU A 38 -16.85 4.34 11.73
CA LEU A 38 -18.12 3.65 11.92
C LEU A 38 -17.90 2.16 12.23
N SER A 39 -16.95 1.52 11.55
CA SER A 39 -16.53 0.15 11.83
C SER A 39 -16.00 0.01 13.26
N ALA A 40 -15.14 0.92 13.72
CA ALA A 40 -14.63 0.89 15.09
C ALA A 40 -15.73 1.05 16.16
N LEU A 41 -16.75 1.87 15.88
CA LEU A 41 -17.91 2.06 16.74
C LEU A 41 -18.78 0.81 16.79
N ILE A 42 -19.10 0.21 15.64
CA ILE A 42 -19.88 -1.03 15.55
C ILE A 42 -19.19 -2.15 16.33
N THR A 43 -17.89 -2.33 16.10
CA THR A 43 -17.08 -3.33 16.81
C THR A 43 -17.09 -3.11 18.33
N LYS A 44 -17.13 -1.85 18.80
CA LYS A 44 -17.24 -1.53 20.23
C LYS A 44 -18.62 -1.86 20.81
N CYS A 45 -19.69 -1.73 20.01
CA CYS A 45 -21.05 -2.04 20.45
C CYS A 45 -21.38 -3.55 20.40
N THR A 46 -20.71 -4.31 19.53
CA THR A 46 -20.97 -5.74 19.31
C THR A 46 -20.02 -6.64 20.10
N SER A 47 -19.84 -6.38 21.41
CA SER A 47 -18.94 -7.19 22.25
C SER A 47 -19.54 -8.52 22.74
N ASP A 48 -20.88 -8.66 22.74
CA ASP A 48 -21.56 -9.87 23.24
C ASP A 48 -21.44 -11.08 22.31
N VAL A 49 -21.32 -10.87 20.98
CA VAL A 49 -21.33 -11.94 19.99
C VAL A 49 -20.04 -11.98 19.18
N ARG A 50 -19.07 -12.77 19.64
CA ARG A 50 -17.71 -12.86 19.05
C ARG A 50 -17.67 -13.25 17.57
N VAL A 51 -18.65 -14.01 17.06
CA VAL A 51 -18.71 -14.38 15.63
C VAL A 51 -19.03 -13.21 14.70
N VAL A 52 -19.59 -12.11 15.23
CA VAL A 52 -19.96 -10.94 14.43
C VAL A 52 -18.77 -10.01 14.23
N GLU A 53 -17.74 -10.06 15.09
CA GLU A 53 -16.58 -9.16 15.00
C GLU A 53 -15.84 -9.27 13.65
N PRO A 54 -15.47 -10.48 13.15
CA PRO A 54 -14.82 -10.60 11.85
C PRO A 54 -15.74 -10.16 10.70
N LEU A 55 -17.02 -10.53 10.77
CA LEU A 55 -18.02 -10.18 9.76
C LEU A 55 -18.19 -8.66 9.66
N ALA A 56 -18.20 -7.96 10.79
CA ALA A 56 -18.29 -6.50 10.83
C ALA A 56 -17.06 -5.85 10.18
N VAL A 57 -15.85 -6.36 10.42
CA VAL A 57 -14.64 -5.82 9.78
C VAL A 57 -14.70 -5.94 8.26
N PHE A 58 -14.99 -7.15 7.75
CA PHE A 58 -15.07 -7.39 6.30
C PHE A 58 -16.25 -6.67 5.65
N GLY A 59 -17.42 -6.72 6.29
CA GLY A 59 -18.63 -6.07 5.81
C GLY A 59 -18.47 -4.56 5.68
N MET A 60 -17.86 -3.92 6.68
CA MET A 60 -17.61 -2.47 6.63
C MET A 60 -16.52 -2.09 5.63
N ALA A 61 -15.49 -2.92 5.46
CA ALA A 61 -14.48 -2.70 4.41
C ALA A 61 -15.11 -2.75 3.01
N TYR A 62 -15.99 -3.73 2.76
CA TYR A 62 -16.71 -3.83 1.48
C TYR A 62 -17.75 -2.71 1.30
N LEU A 63 -18.46 -2.34 2.37
CA LEU A 63 -19.38 -1.20 2.34
C LEU A 63 -18.66 0.08 1.95
N SER A 64 -17.46 0.32 2.50
CA SER A 64 -16.61 1.47 2.15
C SER A 64 -16.30 1.54 0.65
N TYR A 65 -16.02 0.39 0.04
CA TYR A 65 -15.75 0.28 -1.39
C TYR A 65 -17.00 0.65 -2.20
N ILE A 66 -18.14 0.02 -1.90
CA ILE A 66 -19.39 0.25 -2.63
C ILE A 66 -19.88 1.69 -2.48
N THR A 67 -19.83 2.26 -1.27
CA THR A 67 -20.23 3.65 -1.04
C THR A 67 -19.38 4.61 -1.85
N ALA A 68 -18.06 4.40 -1.95
CA ALA A 68 -17.21 5.27 -2.76
C ALA A 68 -17.49 5.14 -4.27
N GLU A 69 -17.74 3.93 -4.76
CA GLU A 69 -18.15 3.72 -6.16
C GLU A 69 -19.50 4.37 -6.50
N LEU A 70 -20.46 4.38 -5.56
CA LEU A 70 -21.75 5.07 -5.75
C LEU A 70 -21.59 6.59 -5.96
N PHE A 71 -20.57 7.21 -5.36
CA PHE A 71 -20.24 8.62 -5.56
C PHE A 71 -19.27 8.85 -6.73
N HIS A 72 -18.98 7.82 -7.53
CA HIS A 72 -17.97 7.86 -8.61
C HIS A 72 -16.57 8.29 -8.12
N TRP A 73 -16.24 7.97 -6.87
CA TRP A 73 -14.91 8.15 -6.29
C TRP A 73 -14.14 6.84 -6.26
N SER A 74 -12.85 6.87 -5.93
CA SER A 74 -12.03 5.66 -5.97
C SER A 74 -12.38 4.70 -4.82
N GLY A 75 -13.07 3.61 -5.15
CA GLY A 75 -13.40 2.54 -4.20
C GLY A 75 -12.15 1.90 -3.57
N ILE A 76 -11.08 1.74 -4.35
CA ILE A 76 -9.82 1.15 -3.89
C ILE A 76 -9.15 2.04 -2.83
N ILE A 77 -9.09 3.36 -3.06
CA ILE A 77 -8.52 4.32 -2.09
C ILE A 77 -9.39 4.37 -0.82
N SER A 78 -10.72 4.32 -0.97
CA SER A 78 -11.65 4.22 0.16
C SER A 78 -11.40 2.98 1.01
N LEU A 79 -11.22 1.81 0.39
CA LEU A 79 -10.92 0.56 1.09
C LEU A 79 -9.58 0.62 1.82
N ILE A 80 -8.55 1.27 1.25
CA ILE A 80 -7.27 1.51 1.94
C ILE A 80 -7.47 2.43 3.14
N GLY A 81 -8.22 3.54 2.98
CA GLY A 81 -8.52 4.47 4.07
C GLY A 81 -9.26 3.79 5.23
N CYS A 82 -10.26 2.97 4.92
CA CYS A 82 -10.99 2.17 5.91
C CYS A 82 -10.08 1.17 6.61
N GLY A 83 -9.25 0.43 5.85
CA GLY A 83 -8.30 -0.52 6.41
C GLY A 83 -7.25 0.11 7.34
N LEU A 84 -6.78 1.32 7.02
CA LEU A 84 -5.84 2.07 7.88
C LEU A 84 -6.47 2.42 9.24
N ILE A 85 -7.72 2.91 9.23
CA ILE A 85 -8.46 3.22 10.47
C ILE A 85 -8.79 1.95 11.25
N GLN A 86 -9.26 0.90 10.57
CA GLN A 86 -9.54 -0.40 11.20
C GLN A 86 -8.30 -1.02 11.86
N ALA A 87 -7.13 -0.89 11.23
CA ALA A 87 -5.88 -1.38 11.78
C ALA A 87 -5.49 -0.67 13.08
N HIS A 88 -5.78 0.63 13.20
CA HIS A 88 -5.43 1.41 14.37
C HIS A 88 -6.45 1.33 15.51
N TYR A 89 -7.75 1.25 15.18
CA TYR A 89 -8.85 1.31 16.15
C TYR A 89 -9.61 -0.01 16.25
N SER A 90 -10.17 -0.53 15.16
CA SER A 90 -11.03 -1.72 15.20
C SER A 90 -10.30 -2.96 15.70
N PHE A 91 -9.06 -3.20 15.27
CA PHE A 91 -8.28 -4.37 15.73
C PHE A 91 -7.92 -4.33 17.22
N LYS A 92 -7.94 -3.15 17.86
CA LYS A 92 -7.78 -3.04 19.31
C LYS A 92 -9.08 -3.31 20.08
N ASN A 93 -10.23 -3.18 19.42
CA ASN A 93 -11.55 -3.40 20.02
C ASN A 93 -12.03 -4.87 19.91
N ILE A 94 -11.37 -5.69 19.08
CA ILE A 94 -11.77 -7.07 18.78
C ILE A 94 -11.03 -8.05 19.70
N SER A 95 -11.66 -9.18 20.02
CA SER A 95 -11.01 -10.27 20.75
C SER A 95 -9.80 -10.87 20.00
N GLU A 96 -8.78 -11.35 20.71
CA GLU A 96 -7.59 -11.97 20.08
C GLU A 96 -7.95 -13.11 19.11
N LYS A 97 -8.94 -13.94 19.47
CA LYS A 97 -9.40 -15.04 18.61
C LYS A 97 -9.90 -14.52 17.26
N SER A 98 -10.76 -13.50 17.28
CA SER A 98 -11.29 -12.89 16.06
C SER A 98 -10.21 -12.14 15.27
N TYR A 99 -9.27 -11.46 15.95
CA TYR A 99 -8.14 -10.82 15.29
C TYR A 99 -7.29 -11.83 14.51
N ILE A 100 -6.99 -12.97 15.12
CA ILE A 100 -6.26 -14.08 14.48
C ILE A 100 -7.03 -14.58 13.25
N THR A 101 -8.33 -14.80 13.37
CA THR A 101 -9.19 -15.24 12.26
C THR A 101 -9.18 -14.23 11.10
N VAL A 102 -9.40 -12.94 11.37
CA VAL A 102 -9.38 -11.89 10.34
C VAL A 102 -8.01 -11.82 9.66
N LYS A 103 -6.93 -11.86 10.45
CA LYS A 103 -5.56 -11.79 9.93
C LYS A 103 -5.23 -12.94 8.99
N TYR A 104 -5.54 -14.18 9.40
CA TYR A 104 -5.30 -15.34 8.55
C TYR A 104 -6.22 -15.38 7.33
N PHE A 105 -7.47 -14.95 7.47
CA PHE A 105 -8.41 -14.87 6.35
C PHE A 105 -7.94 -13.85 5.30
N ILE A 106 -7.57 -12.63 5.70
CA ILE A 106 -7.01 -11.62 4.78
C ILE A 106 -5.73 -12.13 4.11
N LYS A 107 -4.83 -12.75 4.89
CA LYS A 107 -3.58 -13.29 4.35
C LYS A 107 -3.83 -14.41 3.34
N MET A 108 -4.76 -15.32 3.64
CA MET A 108 -5.14 -16.40 2.73
C MET A 108 -5.81 -15.86 1.48
N SER A 109 -6.78 -14.95 1.63
CA SER A 109 -7.49 -14.31 0.51
C SER A 109 -6.54 -13.55 -0.41
N SER A 110 -5.62 -12.74 0.15
CA SER A 110 -4.59 -12.05 -0.62
C SER A 110 -3.69 -13.03 -1.38
N ALA A 111 -3.22 -14.09 -0.73
CA ALA A 111 -2.37 -15.09 -1.37
C ALA A 111 -3.11 -15.84 -2.49
N THR A 112 -4.39 -16.17 -2.30
CA THR A 112 -5.23 -16.77 -3.35
C THR A 112 -5.41 -15.80 -4.53
N SER A 113 -5.69 -14.53 -4.27
CA SER A 113 -5.79 -13.50 -5.31
C SER A 113 -4.48 -13.32 -6.09
N ASP A 114 -3.33 -13.32 -5.40
CA ASP A 114 -2.01 -13.22 -6.05
C ASP A 114 -1.76 -14.39 -7.01
N VAL A 115 -2.05 -15.63 -6.58
CA VAL A 115 -1.92 -16.83 -7.43
C VAL A 115 -2.82 -16.73 -8.66
N ILE A 116 -4.07 -16.27 -8.50
CA ILE A 116 -5.01 -16.09 -9.61
C ILE A 116 -4.47 -15.08 -10.62
N ILE A 117 -3.98 -13.91 -10.17
CA ILE A 117 -3.49 -12.89 -11.11
C ILE A 117 -2.20 -13.36 -11.80
N PHE A 118 -1.29 -14.05 -11.12
CA PHE A 118 -0.11 -14.63 -11.75
C PHE A 118 -0.46 -15.72 -12.76
N LEU A 119 -1.49 -16.53 -12.49
CA LEU A 119 -2.00 -17.51 -13.45
C LEU A 119 -2.55 -16.81 -14.70
N PHE A 120 -3.33 -15.74 -14.55
CA PHE A 120 -3.82 -14.95 -15.68
C PHE A 120 -2.68 -14.31 -16.49
N LEU A 121 -1.66 -13.78 -15.81
CA LEU A 121 -0.45 -13.25 -16.45
C LEU A 121 0.25 -14.33 -17.29
N GLY A 122 0.38 -15.55 -16.74
CA GLY A 122 0.98 -16.69 -17.45
C GLY A 122 0.18 -17.12 -18.69
N ILE A 123 -1.15 -17.15 -18.60
CA ILE A 123 -2.02 -17.46 -19.75
C ILE A 123 -1.90 -16.37 -20.82
N ALA A 124 -1.89 -15.09 -20.42
CA ALA A 124 -1.75 -13.97 -21.34
C ALA A 124 -0.39 -13.97 -22.08
N LEU A 125 0.67 -14.48 -21.44
CA LEU A 125 1.99 -14.68 -22.04
C LEU A 125 2.06 -15.83 -23.06
N ILE A 126 1.08 -16.72 -23.08
CA ILE A 126 1.03 -17.82 -24.06
C ILE A 126 0.07 -17.49 -25.21
N LYS A 127 -1.09 -16.90 -24.91
CA LYS A 127 -2.22 -16.75 -25.84
C LYS A 127 -2.18 -15.49 -26.73
N GLY A 128 -1.43 -14.45 -26.38
CA GLY A 128 -1.60 -13.12 -26.98
C GLY A 128 -1.17 -13.02 -28.46
N PRO A 129 -1.89 -12.30 -29.33
CA PRO A 129 -1.31 -11.84 -30.60
C PRO A 129 -0.22 -10.80 -30.29
N TYR A 130 1.05 -11.17 -30.51
CA TYR A 130 2.19 -10.30 -30.19
C TYR A 130 2.46 -9.33 -31.33
N ALA A 131 2.08 -8.06 -31.14
CA ALA A 131 2.63 -6.95 -31.91
C ALA A 131 3.96 -6.53 -31.27
N TRP A 132 5.00 -7.35 -31.49
CA TRP A 132 6.28 -7.20 -30.81
C TRP A 132 7.20 -6.17 -31.48
N GLU A 133 7.43 -5.06 -30.78
CA GLU A 133 8.39 -4.04 -31.18
C GLU A 133 9.52 -3.95 -30.14
N THR A 134 10.61 -4.70 -30.37
CA THR A 134 11.73 -4.84 -29.41
C THR A 134 12.27 -3.50 -28.93
N ARG A 135 12.35 -2.52 -29.83
CA ARG A 135 12.88 -1.18 -29.52
C ARG A 135 12.01 -0.47 -28.50
N PHE A 136 10.68 -0.56 -28.64
CA PHE A 136 9.75 0.08 -27.74
C PHE A 136 9.75 -0.59 -26.36
N VAL A 137 9.80 -1.91 -26.30
CA VAL A 137 9.88 -2.66 -25.03
C VAL A 137 11.17 -2.34 -24.28
N LEU A 138 12.30 -2.29 -24.97
CA LEU A 138 13.60 -2.02 -24.35
C LEU A 138 13.69 -0.58 -23.80
N TRP A 139 13.23 0.40 -24.56
CA TRP A 139 13.18 1.80 -24.10
C TRP A 139 12.22 1.98 -22.92
N THR A 140 11.02 1.40 -22.97
CA THR A 140 10.06 1.48 -21.87
C THR A 140 10.58 0.83 -20.58
N LEU A 141 11.29 -0.28 -20.69
CA LEU A 141 11.96 -0.93 -19.56
C LEU A 141 13.03 -0.01 -18.95
N ILE A 142 13.93 0.54 -19.77
CA ILE A 142 14.99 1.45 -19.29
C ILE A 142 14.38 2.69 -18.61
N PHE A 143 13.43 3.35 -19.26
CA PHE A 143 12.78 4.52 -18.68
C PHE A 143 12.04 4.19 -17.39
N CYS A 144 11.33 3.06 -17.33
CA CYS A 144 10.64 2.63 -16.12
C CYS A 144 11.62 2.46 -14.93
N LEU A 145 12.80 1.88 -15.17
CA LEU A 145 13.83 1.75 -14.13
C LEU A 145 14.40 3.12 -13.75
N LEU A 146 14.80 3.93 -14.73
CA LEU A 146 15.39 5.26 -14.49
C LEU A 146 14.46 6.18 -13.69
N PHE A 147 13.19 6.27 -14.07
CA PHE A 147 12.21 7.09 -13.33
C PHE A 147 11.98 6.57 -11.92
N ARG A 148 12.01 5.25 -11.73
CA ARG A 148 11.87 4.65 -10.40
C ARG A 148 13.07 4.97 -9.49
N PHE A 149 14.30 4.77 -9.98
CA PHE A 149 15.51 5.14 -9.25
C PHE A 149 15.52 6.64 -8.94
N THR A 150 15.30 7.48 -9.95
CA THR A 150 15.26 8.94 -9.76
C THR A 150 14.19 9.34 -8.74
N GLY A 151 12.97 8.77 -8.84
CA GLY A 151 11.88 9.04 -7.93
C GLY A 151 12.22 8.69 -6.48
N VAL A 152 12.76 7.50 -6.22
CA VAL A 152 13.14 7.07 -4.86
C VAL A 152 14.27 7.93 -4.30
N TYR A 153 15.28 8.27 -5.10
CA TYR A 153 16.41 9.12 -4.67
C TYR A 153 15.95 10.55 -4.37
N VAL A 154 15.11 11.13 -5.22
CA VAL A 154 14.56 12.49 -5.00
C VAL A 154 13.67 12.51 -3.75
N LEU A 155 12.76 11.54 -3.60
CA LEU A 155 11.87 11.48 -2.44
C LEU A 155 12.66 11.26 -1.15
N THR A 156 13.67 10.40 -1.20
CA THR A 156 14.55 10.17 -0.04
C THR A 156 15.39 11.39 0.27
N TRP A 157 15.89 12.11 -0.73
CA TRP A 157 16.64 13.36 -0.51
C TRP A 157 15.79 14.42 0.20
N ILE A 158 14.53 14.59 -0.22
CA ILE A 158 13.57 15.49 0.43
C ILE A 158 13.31 15.04 1.88
N LEU A 159 13.06 13.75 2.08
CA LEU A 159 12.73 13.19 3.39
C LEU A 159 13.94 13.22 4.35
N ASN A 160 15.15 12.99 3.84
CA ASN A 160 16.41 12.97 4.59
C ASN A 160 16.78 14.34 5.16
N ARG A 161 16.18 15.42 4.66
CA ARG A 161 16.35 16.77 5.23
C ARG A 161 15.70 16.90 6.61
N ARG A 162 14.65 16.12 6.91
CA ARG A 162 13.88 16.23 8.16
C ARG A 162 13.99 15.01 9.08
N ARG A 163 14.76 13.99 8.73
CA ARG A 163 14.91 12.75 9.51
C ARG A 163 16.22 12.73 10.30
N VAL A 164 16.13 12.33 11.57
CA VAL A 164 17.29 12.14 12.46
C VAL A 164 18.14 10.95 12.02
N ARG A 165 17.51 9.88 11.52
CA ARG A 165 18.18 8.73 10.90
C ARG A 165 18.15 8.87 9.39
N LYS A 166 19.33 9.10 8.80
CA LYS A 166 19.48 9.21 7.35
C LYS A 166 19.40 7.83 6.70
N VAL A 167 18.65 7.72 5.62
CA VAL A 167 18.58 6.49 4.82
C VAL A 167 19.86 6.37 4.00
N ASN A 168 20.62 5.30 4.20
CA ASN A 168 21.90 5.12 3.54
C ASN A 168 21.72 4.87 2.03
N LEU A 169 22.74 5.14 1.21
CA LEU A 169 22.68 4.90 -0.24
C LEU A 169 22.41 3.43 -0.59
N GLN A 170 22.89 2.50 0.24
CA GLN A 170 22.61 1.07 0.10
C GLN A 170 21.12 0.74 0.34
N GLU A 171 20.52 1.34 1.37
CA GLU A 171 19.09 1.20 1.67
C GLU A 171 18.23 1.84 0.57
N GLN A 172 18.65 3.00 0.04
CA GLN A 172 18.00 3.66 -1.11
C GLN A 172 18.06 2.81 -2.37
N PHE A 173 19.21 2.18 -2.65
CA PHE A 173 19.37 1.29 -3.78
C PHE A 173 18.46 0.06 -3.67
N ILE A 174 18.39 -0.57 -2.50
CA ILE A 174 17.49 -1.71 -2.26
C ILE A 174 16.01 -1.30 -2.33
N MET A 175 15.65 -0.13 -1.80
CA MET A 175 14.28 0.41 -1.91
C MET A 175 13.87 0.71 -3.36
N ALA A 176 14.80 1.25 -4.16
CA ALA A 176 14.57 1.50 -5.58
C ALA A 176 14.48 0.20 -6.38
N TYR A 177 15.39 -0.76 -6.14
CA TYR A 177 15.43 -2.05 -6.82
C TYR A 177 14.26 -2.97 -6.44
N GLY A 178 13.78 -2.89 -5.19
CA GLY A 178 12.82 -3.84 -4.62
C GLY A 178 11.35 -3.63 -4.99
N GLY A 179 10.96 -2.57 -5.71
CA GLY A 179 9.57 -2.44 -6.12
C GLY A 179 9.31 -3.01 -7.50
N LEU A 180 8.95 -4.27 -7.45
CA LEU A 180 8.49 -5.09 -8.57
C LEU A 180 7.26 -4.44 -9.20
N ARG A 181 7.18 -4.43 -10.54
CA ARG A 181 5.92 -4.10 -11.21
C ARG A 181 4.97 -5.27 -10.99
N GLY A 182 3.87 -4.99 -10.30
CA GLY A 182 2.93 -6.00 -9.88
C GLY A 182 1.85 -6.31 -10.91
N ALA A 183 1.05 -7.31 -10.53
CA ALA A 183 -0.24 -7.72 -11.09
C ALA A 183 -1.17 -6.57 -11.49
N VAL A 184 -1.21 -5.49 -10.71
CA VAL A 184 -2.14 -4.36 -10.91
C VAL A 184 -1.92 -3.67 -12.28
N GLY A 185 -0.67 -3.53 -12.71
CA GLY A 185 -0.37 -2.90 -14.02
C GLY A 185 -0.88 -3.72 -15.20
N PHE A 186 -0.82 -5.04 -15.09
CA PHE A 186 -1.37 -5.96 -16.09
C PHE A 186 -2.90 -5.87 -16.15
N CYS A 187 -3.58 -5.86 -14.99
CA CYS A 187 -5.04 -5.72 -14.92
C CYS A 187 -5.51 -4.41 -15.56
N LEU A 188 -4.84 -3.29 -15.28
CA LEU A 188 -5.19 -1.97 -15.84
C LEU A 188 -5.08 -1.95 -17.37
N VAL A 189 -4.03 -2.56 -17.93
CA VAL A 189 -3.85 -2.62 -19.38
C VAL A 189 -4.84 -3.57 -20.05
N ASN A 190 -5.28 -4.64 -19.36
CA ASN A 190 -6.32 -5.51 -19.89
C ASN A 190 -7.73 -4.87 -19.85
N MET A 191 -7.96 -3.93 -18.92
CA MET A 191 -9.22 -3.19 -18.81
C MET A 191 -9.43 -2.18 -19.94
N ILE A 192 -8.41 -1.86 -20.73
CA ILE A 192 -8.54 -0.89 -21.83
C ILE A 192 -9.29 -1.51 -23.01
N SER A 193 -10.32 -0.81 -23.52
CA SER A 193 -11.13 -1.30 -24.64
C SER A 193 -10.37 -1.23 -25.96
N GLU A 194 -10.53 -2.26 -26.80
CA GLU A 194 -9.91 -2.32 -28.14
C GLU A 194 -10.49 -1.28 -29.11
N ASP A 195 -11.73 -0.86 -28.88
CA ASP A 195 -12.46 0.06 -29.76
C ASP A 195 -11.94 1.50 -29.75
N ILE A 196 -11.22 1.90 -28.70
CA ILE A 196 -10.75 3.29 -28.53
C ILE A 196 -9.29 3.45 -29.00
N ILE A 197 -8.47 2.38 -28.92
CA ILE A 197 -7.04 2.43 -29.21
C ILE A 197 -6.63 1.20 -30.04
N LYS A 198 -6.45 1.42 -31.35
CA LYS A 198 -6.02 0.39 -32.31
C LYS A 198 -4.67 -0.26 -31.97
N GLN A 199 -3.83 0.41 -31.16
CA GLN A 199 -2.52 -0.04 -30.69
C GLN A 199 -2.53 -0.71 -29.31
N LYS A 200 -3.70 -1.06 -28.75
CA LYS A 200 -3.79 -1.75 -27.44
C LYS A 200 -2.85 -2.96 -27.34
N GLN A 201 -2.78 -3.76 -28.40
CA GLN A 201 -1.95 -4.98 -28.42
C GLN A 201 -0.47 -4.68 -28.13
N MET A 202 0.07 -3.56 -28.65
CA MET A 202 1.43 -3.12 -28.38
C MET A 202 1.63 -2.75 -26.90
N PHE A 203 0.67 -2.06 -26.27
CA PHE A 203 0.70 -1.74 -24.84
C PHE A 203 0.59 -2.98 -23.95
N VAL A 204 -0.26 -3.93 -24.33
CA VAL A 204 -0.42 -5.23 -23.64
C VAL A 204 0.90 -6.00 -23.69
N THR A 205 1.47 -6.21 -24.88
CA THR A 205 2.74 -6.93 -25.05
C THR A 205 3.89 -6.26 -24.29
N THR A 206 3.97 -4.93 -24.35
CA THR A 206 5.02 -4.17 -23.65
C THR A 206 4.89 -4.27 -22.13
N THR A 207 3.68 -4.10 -21.60
CA THR A 207 3.43 -4.16 -20.16
C THR A 207 3.67 -5.57 -19.63
N LEU A 208 3.24 -6.59 -20.37
CA LEU A 208 3.49 -7.98 -20.07
C LEU A 208 5.00 -8.27 -20.01
N ALA A 209 5.78 -7.81 -20.98
CA ALA A 209 7.22 -7.98 -21.02
C ALA A 209 7.91 -7.29 -19.83
N VAL A 210 7.53 -6.05 -19.52
CA VAL A 210 8.07 -5.30 -18.36
C VAL A 210 7.71 -5.99 -17.03
N VAL A 211 6.45 -6.38 -16.84
CA VAL A 211 6.00 -7.07 -15.62
C VAL A 211 6.75 -8.39 -15.43
N THR A 212 6.83 -9.21 -16.48
CA THR A 212 7.59 -10.47 -16.50
C THR A 212 9.06 -10.22 -16.15
N PHE A 213 9.72 -9.29 -16.84
CA PHE A 213 11.11 -8.94 -16.57
C PHE A 213 11.33 -8.55 -15.09
N THR A 214 10.51 -7.66 -14.55
CA THR A 214 10.69 -7.20 -13.16
C THR A 214 10.42 -8.30 -12.14
N ILE A 215 9.39 -9.14 -12.31
CA ILE A 215 9.08 -10.21 -11.35
C ILE A 215 10.17 -11.29 -11.36
N PHE A 216 10.58 -11.78 -12.53
CA PHE A 216 11.54 -12.87 -12.62
C PHE A 216 12.96 -12.40 -12.30
N ILE A 217 13.42 -11.31 -12.93
CA ILE A 217 14.80 -10.84 -12.77
C ILE A 217 14.94 -10.07 -11.46
N GLN A 218 14.18 -8.99 -11.26
CA GLN A 218 14.34 -8.17 -10.04
C GLN A 218 13.80 -8.89 -8.80
N GLY A 219 12.67 -9.59 -8.92
CA GLY A 219 12.07 -10.33 -7.80
C GLY A 219 12.87 -11.57 -7.40
N GLY A 220 13.48 -12.28 -8.36
CA GLY A 220 14.39 -13.39 -8.05
C GLY A 220 15.72 -12.94 -7.44
N THR A 221 16.28 -11.84 -7.94
CA THR A 221 17.61 -11.36 -7.51
C THR A 221 17.57 -10.53 -6.22
N ILE A 222 16.43 -9.96 -5.81
CA ILE A 222 16.35 -9.12 -4.60
C ILE A 222 16.88 -9.83 -3.34
N LYS A 223 16.56 -11.11 -3.15
CA LYS A 223 17.01 -11.88 -1.97
C LYS A 223 18.53 -12.07 -1.99
N ALA A 224 19.10 -12.38 -3.16
CA ALA A 224 20.54 -12.49 -3.33
C ALA A 224 21.23 -11.13 -3.14
N LEU A 225 20.64 -10.06 -3.68
CA LEU A 225 21.15 -8.70 -3.58
C LEU A 225 21.15 -8.19 -2.14
N VAL A 226 20.08 -8.43 -1.38
CA VAL A 226 19.99 -8.06 0.05
C VAL A 226 21.04 -8.80 0.87
N ASN A 227 21.26 -10.09 0.59
CA ASN A 227 22.29 -10.88 1.27
C ASN A 227 23.72 -10.43 0.87
N LEU A 228 23.94 -10.08 -0.40
CA LEU A 228 25.24 -9.65 -0.92
C LEU A 228 25.61 -8.25 -0.43
N LEU A 229 24.65 -7.31 -0.45
CA LEU A 229 24.89 -5.94 -0.03
C LEU A 229 25.08 -5.83 1.48
N ASN A 230 24.90 -6.94 2.22
CA ASN A 230 25.05 -7.09 3.65
C ASN A 230 24.67 -5.77 4.31
N ILE A 231 23.43 -5.30 4.07
CA ILE A 231 22.85 -4.26 4.91
C ILE A 231 22.93 -4.90 6.25
N ASP A 232 23.96 -4.44 6.93
CA ASP A 232 24.40 -4.82 8.22
C ASP A 232 23.10 -5.08 8.96
N LYS A 233 22.86 -6.35 9.32
CA LYS A 233 21.98 -6.69 10.45
C LYS A 233 22.66 -6.08 11.68
N ARG A 234 22.89 -4.77 11.65
CA ARG A 234 23.62 -3.97 12.61
C ARG A 234 22.60 -3.75 13.69
N LYS A 235 22.51 -4.82 14.50
CA LYS A 235 22.13 -4.79 15.88
C LYS A 235 20.79 -4.10 16.11
N GLU A 236 19.74 -4.92 16.16
CA GLU A 236 18.66 -4.72 17.11
C GLU A 236 19.17 -4.61 18.57
N ASP A 237 20.45 -4.88 18.84
CA ASP A 237 21.10 -4.60 20.11
C ASP A 237 21.71 -3.19 20.19
N THR A 238 21.15 -2.37 21.08
CA THR A 238 21.77 -1.15 21.65
C THR A 238 21.65 0.13 20.84
N LYS A 239 20.42 0.65 20.77
CA LYS A 239 20.10 2.02 21.20
C LYS A 239 18.58 2.17 21.12
N ARG A 240 17.90 2.10 22.26
CA ARG A 240 16.57 2.69 22.41
C ARG A 240 16.62 4.05 21.73
N LEU A 241 15.67 4.33 20.85
CA LEU A 241 15.58 5.65 20.23
C LEU A 241 15.60 6.66 21.38
N LEU A 242 16.38 7.74 21.28
CA LEU A 242 16.46 8.72 22.37
C LEU A 242 15.06 9.23 22.77
N SER A 243 14.11 9.21 21.83
CA SER A 243 12.68 9.44 22.08
C SER A 243 11.99 8.36 22.92
N GLU A 244 12.34 7.09 22.71
CA GLU A 244 11.80 5.96 23.46
C GLU A 244 12.36 5.94 24.88
N GLU A 245 13.68 6.18 25.06
CA GLU A 245 14.31 6.34 26.37
C GLU A 245 13.75 7.54 27.14
N VAL A 246 13.62 8.70 26.47
CA VAL A 246 13.02 9.90 27.07
C VAL A 246 11.56 9.64 27.44
N ASN A 247 10.78 8.96 26.59
CA ASN A 247 9.39 8.66 26.90
C ASN A 247 9.25 7.67 28.06
N THR A 248 10.12 6.65 28.14
CA THR A 248 10.15 5.73 29.29
C THR A 248 10.58 6.43 30.58
N SER A 249 11.64 7.25 30.55
CA SER A 249 12.10 7.96 31.75
C SER A 249 11.09 9.02 32.22
N ILE A 250 10.39 9.70 31.30
CA ILE A 250 9.31 10.61 31.67
C ILE A 250 8.16 9.83 32.32
N MET A 251 7.78 8.69 31.76
CA MET A 251 6.70 7.86 32.30
C MET A 251 7.03 7.31 33.69
N GLU A 252 8.28 6.88 33.92
CA GLU A 252 8.78 6.42 35.22
C GLU A 252 8.76 7.55 36.25
N ASN A 253 9.26 8.75 35.91
CA ASN A 253 9.24 9.91 36.81
C ASN A 253 7.82 10.37 37.14
N ILE A 254 6.89 10.30 36.18
CA ILE A 254 5.48 10.63 36.40
C ILE A 254 4.83 9.58 37.31
N MET A 255 5.08 8.28 37.10
CA MET A 255 4.57 7.24 38.00
C MET A 255 5.12 7.39 39.41
N ALA A 256 6.41 7.63 39.58
CA ALA A 256 7.02 7.88 40.89
C ALA A 256 6.42 9.12 41.58
N GLY A 257 6.18 10.21 40.82
CA GLY A 257 5.50 11.39 41.34
C GLY A 257 4.06 11.10 41.77
N ILE A 258 3.32 10.34 40.97
CA ILE A 258 1.95 9.92 41.29
C ILE A 258 1.93 9.00 42.52
N GLU A 259 2.91 8.10 42.65
CA GLU A 259 3.04 7.19 43.79
C GLU A 259 3.30 7.92 45.11
N ILE A 260 4.17 8.95 45.08
CA ILE A 260 4.44 9.81 46.25
C ILE A 260 3.17 10.58 46.67
N ILE A 261 2.39 11.09 45.72
CA ILE A 261 1.19 11.89 45.99
C ILE A 261 0.01 11.00 46.42
N SER A 262 -0.13 9.82 45.82
CA SER A 262 -1.25 8.90 46.05
C SER A 262 -1.05 8.00 47.28
N GLY A 263 0.20 7.81 47.73
CA GLY A 263 0.53 6.98 48.89
C GLY A 263 0.22 5.49 48.70
N LYS A 264 -0.07 5.04 47.47
CA LYS A 264 -0.37 3.66 47.11
C LYS A 264 0.71 3.12 46.18
N HIS A 265 1.41 2.08 46.62
CA HIS A 265 2.48 1.47 45.84
C HIS A 265 1.95 0.60 44.69
N GLY A 266 2.58 0.70 43.52
CA GLY A 266 2.22 -0.05 42.31
C GLY A 266 2.78 -1.47 42.28
N GLN A 267 2.29 -2.31 41.35
CA GLN A 267 2.67 -3.74 41.25
C GLN A 267 4.10 -4.02 40.75
N GLN A 268 4.95 -3.00 40.58
CA GLN A 268 6.36 -3.14 40.18
C GLN A 268 7.33 -2.79 41.30
N TRP A 269 6.87 -2.78 42.55
CA TRP A 269 7.74 -2.64 43.72
C TRP A 269 8.47 -3.96 43.99
N PHE A 270 9.67 -4.09 43.41
CA PHE A 270 10.67 -5.04 43.88
C PHE A 270 11.84 -4.23 44.46
N TRP A 271 11.99 -4.35 45.78
CA TRP A 271 13.11 -3.95 46.66
C TRP A 271 14.01 -2.80 46.19
#